data_AF-L7L943-F1
#
_entry.id   AF-L7L943-F1
#
_cell.length_a   1.000
_cell.length_b   1.000
_cell.length_c   1.000
_cell.angle_alpha   90.00
_cell.angle_beta   90.00
_cell.angle_gamma   90.00
#
_symmetry.space_group_name_H-M   'P 1'
#
loop_
_entity.id
_entity.type
_entity.pdbx_description
1 polymer ?
#
loop_
_entity_poly.entity_id
_entity_poly.type
_entity_poly.pdbx_seq_one_letter_code
_entity_poly.pdbx_strand_id
1 'polypeptide(L)'
;MSTVRLTPFVGCPVYRRDMDYRTQLESLTTLSADEIAQACAGERLGALVTHCYDEYLELRELAEETRDSDASEQHDFYLQEAAAWRDTARVLRDMSTRQAADTAMRSA
;
A
#
# COMPACT_ATOMS: atom_id res chain seq x y z
N MET A 1 28.83 -1.07 42.19
CA MET A 1 28.40 -0.25 41.04
C MET A 1 28.17 -1.20 39.87
N SER A 2 26.92 -1.60 39.65
CA SER A 2 26.56 -2.58 38.63
C SER A 2 26.18 -1.86 37.34
N THR A 3 27.04 -1.92 36.34
CA THR A 3 26.79 -1.37 35.01
C THR A 3 25.87 -2.31 34.25
N VAL A 4 24.60 -1.93 34.09
CA VAL A 4 23.64 -2.59 33.21
C VAL A 4 24.13 -2.37 31.78
N ARG A 5 24.62 -3.44 31.14
CA ARG A 5 24.92 -3.44 29.70
C ARG A 5 23.61 -3.55 28.95
N LEU A 6 23.15 -2.43 28.39
CA LEU A 6 22.14 -2.39 27.34
C LEU A 6 22.69 -3.18 26.15
N THR A 7 22.18 -4.39 25.93
CA THR A 7 22.37 -5.12 24.68
C THR A 7 21.81 -4.29 23.52
N PRO A 8 22.53 -4.16 22.40
CA PRO A 8 21.96 -3.54 21.21
C PRO A 8 20.80 -4.44 20.76
N PHE A 9 19.61 -3.87 20.74
CA PHE A 9 18.41 -4.48 20.19
C PHE A 9 18.70 -4.76 18.72
N VAL A 10 19.09 -6.00 18.42
CA VAL A 10 19.25 -6.49 17.04
C VAL A 10 17.91 -6.26 16.38
N GLY A 11 17.87 -5.32 15.44
CA GLY A 11 16.64 -4.85 14.82
C GLY A 11 15.81 -6.03 14.35
N CYS A 12 14.62 -6.20 14.94
CA CYS A 12 13.61 -7.10 14.42
C CYS A 12 13.44 -6.81 12.92
N PRO A 13 13.56 -7.80 12.03
CA PRO A 13 13.37 -7.60 10.58
C PRO A 13 11.98 -7.04 10.24
N VAL A 14 11.02 -7.17 11.17
CA VAL A 14 9.66 -6.65 11.10
C VAL A 14 9.63 -5.11 11.09
N TYR A 15 10.39 -4.44 11.97
CA TYR A 15 10.37 -2.96 12.05
C TYR A 15 11.03 -2.26 10.86
N ARG A 16 12.03 -2.89 10.24
CA ARG A 16 12.73 -2.31 9.08
C ARG A 16 11.86 -2.31 7.82
N ARG A 17 10.89 -3.21 7.70
CA ARG A 17 10.02 -3.34 6.53
C ARG A 17 8.67 -2.62 6.67
N ASP A 18 8.20 -2.39 7.88
CA ASP A 18 7.02 -1.54 8.11
C ASP A 18 7.27 -0.10 7.62
N MET A 19 8.47 0.43 7.90
CA MET A 19 8.92 1.72 7.37
C MET A 19 9.03 1.73 5.83
N ASP A 20 9.37 0.58 5.22
CA ASP A 20 9.46 0.44 3.76
C ASP A 20 8.07 0.55 3.11
N TYR A 21 7.04 -0.07 3.71
CA TYR A 21 5.67 0.04 3.21
C TYR A 21 5.08 1.43 3.33
N ARG A 22 5.29 2.12 4.46
CA ARG A 22 4.81 3.50 4.61
C ARG A 22 5.38 4.39 3.52
N THR A 23 6.70 4.37 3.35
CA THR A 23 7.36 5.18 2.32
C THR A 23 6.91 4.81 0.91
N GLN A 24 6.69 3.53 0.62
CA GLN A 24 6.13 3.10 -0.67
C GLN A 24 4.73 3.66 -0.90
N LEU A 25 3.82 3.53 0.08
CA LEU A 25 2.45 4.03 -0.04
C LEU A 25 2.40 5.56 -0.17
N GLU A 26 3.22 6.28 0.60
CA GLU A 26 3.34 7.74 0.51
C GLU A 26 3.86 8.17 -0.87
N SER A 27 4.80 7.43 -1.46
CA SER A 27 5.37 7.75 -2.77
C SER A 27 4.38 7.56 -3.94
N LEU A 28 3.35 6.73 -3.75
CA LEU A 28 2.32 6.48 -4.77
C LEU A 28 1.22 7.53 -4.78
N THR A 29 1.12 8.37 -3.73
CA THR A 29 0.19 9.51 -3.64
C THR A 29 -1.28 9.21 -3.93
N THR A 30 -1.73 7.97 -3.69
CA THR A 30 -3.11 7.50 -3.94
C THR A 30 -3.96 7.54 -2.69
N LEU A 31 -3.41 7.12 -1.55
CA LEU A 31 -4.11 7.09 -0.26
C LEU A 31 -3.87 8.36 0.54
N SER A 32 -4.85 8.70 1.38
CA SER A 32 -4.67 9.74 2.39
C SER A 32 -3.71 9.29 3.50
N ALA A 33 -3.15 10.27 4.23
CA ALA A 33 -2.26 9.98 5.36
C ALA A 33 -2.92 9.13 6.46
N ASP A 34 -4.23 9.28 6.67
CA ASP A 34 -5.00 8.48 7.64
C ASP A 34 -5.15 7.02 7.19
N GLU A 35 -5.43 6.79 5.91
CA GLU A 35 -5.52 5.44 5.34
C GLU A 35 -4.17 4.74 5.33
N ILE A 36 -3.08 5.47 5.06
CA ILE A 36 -1.73 4.94 5.18
C ILE A 36 -1.44 4.58 6.65
N ALA A 37 -1.83 5.41 7.61
CA ALA A 37 -1.64 5.12 9.03
C ALA A 37 -2.41 3.86 9.45
N GLN A 38 -3.67 3.70 9.02
CA GLN A 38 -4.50 2.51 9.27
C GLN A 38 -3.89 1.26 8.62
N ALA A 39 -3.44 1.36 7.37
CA ALA A 39 -2.77 0.25 6.69
C ALA A 39 -1.50 -0.18 7.44
N CYS A 40 -0.68 0.77 7.90
CA CYS A 40 0.53 0.49 8.69
C CYS A 40 0.20 -0.11 10.07
N ALA A 41 -0.96 0.20 10.65
CA ALA A 41 -1.45 -0.47 11.86
C ALA A 41 -1.96 -1.90 11.59
N GLY A 42 -1.98 -2.34 10.32
CA GLY A 42 -2.52 -3.63 9.90
C GLY A 42 -4.06 -3.65 9.92
N GLU A 43 -4.68 -2.47 9.85
CA GLU A 43 -6.12 -2.31 9.90
C GLU A 43 -6.70 -2.10 8.51
N ARG A 44 -7.94 -2.56 8.30
CA ARG A 44 -8.74 -2.30 7.08
C ARG A 44 -8.07 -2.68 5.75
N LEU A 45 -6.97 -3.44 5.74
CA LEU A 45 -6.21 -3.78 4.53
C LEU A 45 -7.10 -4.35 3.42
N GLY A 46 -8.03 -5.25 3.74
CA GLY A 46 -8.97 -5.79 2.75
C GLY A 46 -9.90 -4.73 2.15
N ALA A 47 -10.40 -3.80 2.96
CA ALA A 47 -11.27 -2.72 2.49
C ALA A 47 -10.50 -1.71 1.63
N LEU A 48 -9.27 -1.36 2.03
CA LEU A 48 -8.40 -0.47 1.25
C LEU A 48 -7.98 -1.11 -0.08
N VAL A 49 -7.74 -2.42 -0.12
CA VAL A 49 -7.50 -3.16 -1.37
C VAL A 49 -8.70 -3.06 -2.29
N THR A 50 -9.93 -3.29 -1.79
CA THR A 50 -11.15 -3.15 -2.60
C THR A 50 -11.28 -1.74 -3.14
N HIS A 51 -11.14 -0.71 -2.29
CA HIS A 51 -11.20 0.69 -2.71
C HIS A 51 -10.19 1.00 -3.83
N CYS A 52 -8.94 0.56 -3.71
CA CYS A 52 -7.95 0.77 -4.76
C CYS A 52 -8.33 0.09 -6.09
N TYR A 53 -9.03 -1.05 -6.05
CA TYR A 53 -9.51 -1.70 -7.27
C TYR A 53 -10.70 -0.99 -7.88
N ASP A 54 -11.60 -0.44 -7.06
CA ASP A 54 -12.73 0.35 -7.54
C ASP A 54 -12.23 1.59 -8.29
N GLU A 55 -11.32 2.38 -7.69
CA GLU A 55 -10.70 3.55 -8.32
C GLU A 55 -9.93 3.18 -9.59
N TYR A 56 -9.18 2.07 -9.57
CA TYR A 56 -8.49 1.56 -10.76
C TYR A 56 -9.46 1.27 -11.91
N LEU A 57 -10.61 0.62 -11.63
CA LEU A 57 -11.58 0.26 -12.66
C LEU A 57 -12.27 1.51 -13.22
N GLU A 58 -12.62 2.47 -12.37
CA GLU A 58 -13.21 3.75 -12.79
C GLU A 58 -12.25 4.54 -13.71
N LEU A 59 -10.98 4.67 -13.33
CA LEU A 59 -9.98 5.35 -14.16
C LEU A 59 -9.73 4.63 -15.48
N ARG A 60 -9.77 3.30 -15.49
CA ARG A 60 -9.67 2.50 -16.71
C ARG A 60 -10.85 2.77 -17.63
N GLU A 61 -12.06 2.84 -17.10
CA GLU A 61 -13.26 3.20 -17.87
C GLU A 61 -13.14 4.60 -18.48
N LEU A 62 -12.76 5.60 -17.68
CA LEU A 62 -12.51 6.97 -18.15
C LEU A 62 -11.43 7.05 -19.23
N ALA A 63 -10.37 6.24 -19.12
CA ALA A 63 -9.35 6.15 -20.15
C ALA A 63 -9.94 5.61 -21.47
N GLU A 64 -10.74 4.55 -21.41
CA GLU A 64 -11.40 4.02 -22.62
C GLU A 64 -12.34 5.05 -23.26
N GLU A 65 -13.10 5.81 -22.47
CA GLU A 65 -14.01 6.87 -22.96
C GLU A 65 -13.27 8.01 -23.67
N THR A 66 -12.07 8.35 -23.19
CA THR A 66 -11.26 9.44 -23.75
C THR A 66 -10.34 9.02 -24.89
N ARG A 67 -10.20 7.72 -25.17
CA ARG A 67 -9.32 7.19 -26.23
C ARG A 67 -9.62 7.75 -27.62
N ASP A 68 -10.90 7.86 -27.95
CA ASP A 68 -11.34 8.28 -29.30
C ASP A 68 -11.50 9.81 -29.42
N SER A 69 -11.20 10.55 -28.35
CA SER A 69 -11.15 12.01 -28.34
C SER A 69 -9.76 12.49 -28.75
N ASP A 70 -9.65 13.71 -29.29
CA ASP A 70 -8.34 14.37 -29.53
C ASP A 70 -7.58 14.72 -28.22
N ALA A 71 -8.01 14.20 -27.06
CA ALA A 71 -7.49 14.47 -25.72
C ALA A 71 -6.52 13.37 -25.25
N SER A 72 -5.47 13.10 -26.03
CA SER A 72 -4.49 12.04 -25.73
C SER A 72 -3.80 12.20 -24.38
N GLU A 73 -3.53 13.45 -23.96
CA GLU A 73 -2.92 13.74 -22.65
C GLU A 73 -3.83 13.30 -21.48
N GLN A 74 -5.15 13.42 -21.64
CA GLN A 74 -6.11 13.02 -20.63
C GLN A 74 -6.22 11.49 -20.52
N HIS A 75 -6.18 10.79 -21.65
CA HIS A 75 -6.12 9.33 -21.69
C HIS A 75 -4.87 8.81 -20.97
N ASP A 76 -3.70 9.37 -21.29
CA ASP A 76 -2.43 8.95 -20.68
C ASP A 76 -2.38 9.28 -19.18
N PHE A 77 -2.95 10.41 -18.76
CA PHE A 77 -3.13 10.74 -17.35
C PHE A 77 -3.97 9.69 -16.62
N TYR A 78 -5.13 9.31 -17.14
CA TYR A 78 -5.96 8.28 -16.50
C TYR A 78 -5.27 6.92 -16.41
N LEU A 79 -4.50 6.54 -17.43
CA LEU A 79 -3.71 5.31 -17.40
C LEU A 79 -2.60 5.35 -16.34
N GLN A 80 -1.94 6.50 -16.18
CA GLN A 80 -0.92 6.69 -15.15
C GLN A 80 -1.52 6.55 -13.75
N GLU A 81 -2.63 7.25 -13.48
CA GLU A 81 -3.31 7.18 -12.19
C GLU A 81 -3.82 5.76 -11.90
N ALA A 82 -4.43 5.10 -12.89
CA ALA A 82 -4.85 3.71 -12.75
C ALA A 82 -3.68 2.78 -12.40
N ALA A 83 -2.51 2.98 -13.01
CA ALA A 83 -1.32 2.21 -12.67
C ALA A 83 -0.89 2.43 -11.21
N ALA A 84 -0.92 3.68 -10.72
CA ALA A 84 -0.62 4.00 -9.33
C ALA A 84 -1.58 3.29 -8.36
N TRP A 85 -2.89 3.35 -8.60
CA TRP A 85 -3.90 2.66 -7.77
C TRP A 85 -3.71 1.14 -7.73
N ARG A 86 -3.40 0.54 -8.88
CA ARG A 86 -3.11 -0.90 -8.96
C ARG A 86 -1.86 -1.28 -8.17
N ASP A 87 -0.82 -0.46 -8.24
CA ASP A 87 0.43 -0.72 -7.52
C ASP A 87 0.24 -0.54 -6.00
N THR A 88 -0.57 0.42 -5.57
CA THR A 88 -1.02 0.56 -4.17
C THR A 88 -1.75 -0.69 -3.68
N ALA A 89 -2.73 -1.19 -4.46
CA ALA A 89 -3.47 -2.41 -4.12
C ALA A 89 -2.51 -3.63 -3.95
N ARG A 90 -1.46 -3.69 -4.77
CA ARG A 90 -0.43 -4.73 -4.67
C ARG A 90 0.37 -4.64 -3.37
N VAL A 91 0.78 -3.43 -2.97
CA VAL A 91 1.48 -3.21 -1.69
C VAL A 91 0.60 -3.63 -0.51
N LEU A 92 -0.65 -3.19 -0.48
CA LEU A 92 -1.61 -3.53 0.58
C LEU A 92 -1.88 -5.05 0.67
N ARG A 93 -1.95 -5.75 -0.47
CA ARG A 93 -2.09 -7.22 -0.50
C ARG A 93 -0.86 -7.94 0.07
N ASP A 94 0.34 -7.46 -0.23
CA ASP A 94 1.58 -8.02 0.35
C ASP A 94 1.58 -7.83 1.88
N MET A 95 1.19 -6.65 2.37
CA MET A 95 1.01 -6.39 3.80
C MET A 95 0.01 -7.36 4.44
N SER A 96 -1.16 -7.54 3.82
CA SER A 96 -2.22 -8.43 4.33
C SER A 96 -1.79 -9.90 4.37
N THR A 97 -1.11 -10.37 3.32
CA THR A 97 -0.61 -11.75 3.26
C THR A 97 0.42 -12.02 4.35
N ARG A 98 1.31 -11.05 4.61
CA ARG A 98 2.29 -11.15 5.69
C ARG A 98 1.65 -11.16 7.07
N GLN A 99 0.68 -10.28 7.30
CA GLN A 99 -0.05 -10.26 8.57
C GLN A 99 -0.71 -11.62 8.85
N ALA A 100 -1.36 -12.22 7.85
CA ALA A 100 -1.96 -13.54 7.98
C ALA A 100 -0.92 -14.63 8.30
N ALA A 101 0.25 -14.60 7.67
CA ALA A 101 1.35 -15.54 7.93
C ALA A 101 1.90 -15.40 9.36
N ASP A 102 2.08 -14.16 9.84
CA ASP A 102 2.54 -13.87 11.19
C ASP A 102 1.53 -14.34 12.24
N THR A 103 0.23 -14.15 12.00
CA THR A 103 -0.83 -14.65 12.89
C THR A 103 -0.81 -16.18 12.95
N ALA A 104 -0.71 -16.85 11.79
CA ALA A 104 -0.67 -18.32 11.73
C ALA A 104 0.54 -18.91 12.47
N MET A 105 1.72 -18.28 12.34
CA MET A 105 2.94 -18.68 13.04
C MET A 105 2.81 -18.52 14.56
N ARG A 106 2.10 -17.50 15.06
CA ARG A 106 1.90 -17.28 16.51
C ARG A 106 0.88 -18.23 17.12
N SER A 107 -0.03 -18.77 16.31
CA SER A 107 -1.07 -19.70 16.74
C SER A 107 -0.66 -21.18 16.69
N ALA A 108 0.52 -21.48 16.14
CA ALA A 108 1.09 -22.83 16.01
C ALA A 108 2.04 -23.15 17.18
#